data_AF-A0A520Y5H1-F1
#
_entry.id   AF-A0A520Y5H1-F1
#
_cell.length_a   1.000
_cell.length_b   1.000
_cell.length_c   1.000
_cell.angle_alpha   90.00
_cell.angle_beta   90.00
_cell.angle_gamma   90.00
#
_symmetry.space_group_name_H-M   'P 1'
#
loop_
_entity.id
_entity.type
_entity.pdbx_description
1 polymer ?
#
loop_
_entity_poly.entity_id
_entity_poly.type
_entity_poly.pdbx_seq_one_letter_code
_entity_poly.pdbx_strand_id
1 'polypeptide(L)'
;MTGLDTAASATLRSINHLFERKYVELTERVHVAVGYGVSTFSFVIGDTGVIAVDSGSIPEMSAAAIADLRTRTDLPILGLVYTHGHPDHTGGADAFLEENPDIEIWGNAKFGDEARNFARNGAAIAKERGKRQAGFLLPPEMRINNGIAPAIYPKTGALAGGPGGGPDPRTLPNHTFDTDATIELGGVTLEVSYNPGETDDQILTWFPDDKVAFSGDNMYRSFPNFYAIRGTQYRDVRDWCESIDRIGAKQAEHLVLGHTTPFSGADEVAEAVDVYSRALWHVYNETIAGMNAGKTPDELAHEVTLPPELADNEMLGEYYGNVSFGVRSIFTGVLGWFDGNPTKMNPLHPADRAAKVAELAGGAEALFERAQAALSDGDAQWCAELCDMVIAVDHRTVEATHLKADAVDELGYNLVTATGRNYLHTCAQQMREAVADA
;
A
#
# COMPACT_ATOMS: atom_id res chain seq x y z
N MET A 1 -20.45 -3.78 -22.53
CA MET A 1 -20.28 -3.97 -21.07
C MET A 1 -19.73 -2.66 -20.55
N THR A 2 -20.29 -2.12 -19.47
CA THR A 2 -19.63 -1.01 -18.76
C THR A 2 -18.23 -1.50 -18.37
N GLY A 3 -17.18 -0.68 -18.49
CA GLY A 3 -15.79 -1.09 -18.18
C GLY A 3 -15.57 -1.60 -16.73
N LEU A 4 -16.60 -1.55 -15.89
CA LEU A 4 -16.62 -2.01 -14.51
C LEU A 4 -16.82 -3.52 -14.31
N ASP A 5 -17.14 -4.26 -15.37
CA ASP A 5 -17.39 -5.72 -15.31
C ASP A 5 -16.29 -6.51 -16.03
N THR A 6 -15.02 -6.20 -15.73
CA THR A 6 -13.85 -6.96 -16.19
C THR A 6 -13.48 -8.12 -15.27
N ALA A 7 -12.64 -9.04 -15.76
CA ALA A 7 -12.04 -10.09 -14.94
C ALA A 7 -11.26 -9.50 -13.75
N ALA A 8 -10.47 -8.44 -13.96
CA ALA A 8 -9.76 -7.75 -12.88
C ALA A 8 -10.71 -7.18 -11.83
N SER A 9 -11.84 -6.60 -12.25
CA SER A 9 -12.88 -6.09 -11.33
C SER A 9 -13.54 -7.22 -10.54
N ALA A 10 -13.78 -8.38 -11.17
CA ALA A 10 -14.31 -9.56 -10.49
C ALA A 10 -13.31 -10.12 -9.45
N THR A 11 -12.02 -10.19 -9.81
CA THR A 11 -10.94 -10.61 -8.91
C THR A 11 -10.85 -9.68 -7.69
N LEU A 12 -10.83 -8.36 -7.89
CA LEU A 12 -10.82 -7.41 -6.78
C LEU A 12 -12.05 -7.54 -5.88
N ARG A 13 -13.24 -7.77 -6.43
CA ARG A 13 -14.44 -8.00 -5.60
C ARG A 13 -14.36 -9.30 -4.81
N SER A 14 -13.72 -10.33 -5.35
CA SER A 14 -13.62 -11.65 -4.71
C SER A 14 -12.87 -11.61 -3.38
N ILE A 15 -11.89 -10.71 -3.23
CA ILE A 15 -11.09 -10.56 -2.01
C ILE A 15 -11.74 -9.69 -0.93
N ASN A 16 -12.92 -9.11 -1.16
CA ASN A 16 -13.56 -8.23 -0.18
C ASN A 16 -13.83 -8.93 1.17
N HIS A 17 -14.02 -10.24 1.15
CA HIS A 17 -14.23 -11.05 2.35
C HIS A 17 -13.07 -10.99 3.36
N LEU A 18 -11.86 -10.64 2.89
CA LEU A 18 -10.64 -10.52 3.69
C LEU A 18 -10.62 -9.29 4.61
N PHE A 19 -11.48 -8.31 4.34
CA PHE A 19 -11.57 -7.08 5.15
C PHE A 19 -13.02 -6.69 5.45
N GLU A 20 -13.92 -7.67 5.42
CA GLU A 20 -15.23 -7.56 6.03
C GLU A 20 -15.10 -7.37 7.54
N ARG A 21 -15.95 -6.50 8.11
CA ARG A 21 -15.95 -6.22 9.55
C ARG A 21 -16.20 -7.49 10.37
N LYS A 22 -15.18 -7.95 11.09
CA LYS A 22 -15.19 -9.16 11.94
C LYS A 22 -14.35 -8.92 13.19
N TYR A 23 -14.93 -9.18 14.37
CA TYR A 23 -14.19 -9.23 15.63
C TYR A 23 -13.81 -10.68 15.90
N VAL A 24 -12.53 -11.00 15.73
CA VAL A 24 -12.01 -12.36 15.77
C VAL A 24 -11.37 -12.61 17.13
N GLU A 25 -11.91 -13.54 17.89
CA GLU A 25 -11.22 -14.14 19.04
C GLU A 25 -10.22 -15.15 18.47
N LEU A 26 -8.95 -14.77 18.42
CA LEU A 26 -7.87 -15.58 17.85
C LEU A 26 -7.39 -16.62 18.88
N THR A 27 -7.26 -16.18 20.12
CA THR A 27 -7.07 -17.00 21.32
C THR A 27 -7.96 -16.46 22.44
N GLU A 28 -7.98 -17.10 23.62
CA GLU A 28 -8.69 -16.56 24.79
C GLU A 28 -8.22 -15.13 25.13
N ARG A 29 -6.92 -14.86 24.94
CA ARG A 29 -6.27 -13.59 25.28
C ARG A 29 -6.17 -12.62 24.10
N VAL A 30 -6.13 -13.10 22.86
CA VAL A 30 -5.87 -12.26 21.68
C VAL A 30 -7.13 -12.07 20.84
N HIS A 31 -7.54 -10.83 20.67
CA HIS A 31 -8.72 -10.42 19.91
C HIS A 31 -8.32 -9.46 18.79
N VAL A 32 -8.85 -9.66 17.58
CA VAL A 32 -8.44 -8.94 16.37
C VAL A 32 -9.65 -8.28 15.71
N ALA A 33 -9.56 -6.96 15.49
CA ALA A 33 -10.58 -6.16 14.83
C ALA A 33 -10.27 -6.03 13.33
N VAL A 34 -10.82 -6.93 12.52
CA VAL A 34 -10.68 -6.92 11.05
C VAL A 34 -11.80 -6.08 10.43
N GLY A 35 -11.48 -5.22 9.46
CA GLY A 35 -12.48 -4.48 8.70
C GLY A 35 -13.25 -3.42 9.50
N TYR A 36 -12.74 -3.02 10.67
CA TYR A 36 -13.28 -1.89 11.43
C TYR A 36 -12.90 -0.56 10.78
N GLY A 37 -11.79 -0.51 10.04
CA GLY A 37 -11.32 0.65 9.29
C GLY A 37 -10.48 0.23 8.09
N VAL A 38 -9.41 0.99 7.81
CA VAL A 38 -8.47 0.66 6.73
C VAL A 38 -7.56 -0.51 7.14
N SER A 39 -6.99 -0.44 8.35
CA SER A 39 -6.12 -1.46 8.93
C SER A 39 -6.86 -2.44 9.85
N THR A 40 -6.18 -3.51 10.18
CA THR A 40 -6.49 -4.46 11.24
C THR A 40 -5.68 -4.09 12.48
N PHE A 41 -6.32 -4.12 13.65
CA PHE A 41 -5.65 -3.86 14.93
C PHE A 41 -6.18 -4.83 15.98
N SER A 42 -5.47 -4.98 17.09
CA SER A 42 -5.68 -6.08 18.02
C SER A 42 -5.62 -5.67 19.48
N PHE A 43 -6.11 -6.56 20.34
CA PHE A 43 -6.08 -6.45 21.79
C PHE A 43 -5.51 -7.73 22.39
N VAL A 44 -4.55 -7.58 23.30
CA VAL A 44 -3.98 -8.67 24.09
C VAL A 44 -4.41 -8.48 25.53
N ILE A 45 -5.25 -9.38 26.03
CA ILE A 45 -5.82 -9.36 27.37
C ILE A 45 -4.85 -10.05 28.34
N GLY A 46 -4.40 -9.32 29.35
CA GLY A 46 -3.62 -9.85 30.46
C GLY A 46 -4.45 -10.05 31.73
N ASP A 47 -3.75 -10.24 32.84
CA ASP A 47 -4.36 -10.50 34.15
C ASP A 47 -5.04 -9.26 34.74
N THR A 48 -4.47 -8.07 34.50
CA THR A 48 -4.93 -6.81 35.11
C THR A 48 -5.06 -5.66 34.13
N GLY A 49 -4.80 -5.88 32.84
CA GLY A 49 -4.92 -4.86 31.81
C GLY A 49 -4.89 -5.43 30.40
N VAL A 50 -5.15 -4.56 29.42
CA VAL A 50 -5.10 -4.87 27.99
C VAL A 50 -4.00 -4.05 27.32
N ILE A 51 -3.26 -4.65 26.40
CA ILE A 51 -2.38 -3.94 25.46
C ILE A 51 -3.01 -4.01 24.07
N ALA A 52 -3.20 -2.87 23.41
CA ALA A 52 -3.60 -2.81 22.01
C ALA A 52 -2.36 -2.82 21.10
N VAL A 53 -2.47 -3.48 19.94
CA VAL A 53 -1.47 -3.42 18.87
C VAL A 53 -2.15 -2.75 17.66
N ASP A 54 -1.65 -1.56 17.32
CA ASP A 54 -2.29 -0.54 16.49
C ASP A 54 -3.63 -0.03 17.02
N SER A 55 -4.07 1.08 16.46
CA SER A 55 -5.29 1.79 16.88
C SER A 55 -6.33 1.92 15.78
N GLY A 56 -6.07 1.42 14.57
CA GLY A 56 -6.91 1.68 13.42
C GLY A 56 -6.76 3.11 12.88
N SER A 57 -7.63 3.45 11.92
CA SER A 57 -7.48 4.66 11.11
C SER A 57 -8.37 5.83 11.52
N ILE A 58 -9.48 5.54 12.20
CA ILE A 58 -10.58 6.50 12.44
C ILE A 58 -11.10 6.30 13.87
N PRO A 59 -11.16 7.34 14.73
CA PRO A 59 -11.55 7.18 16.13
C PRO A 59 -12.92 6.53 16.33
N GLU A 60 -13.94 6.92 15.54
CA GLU A 60 -15.29 6.35 15.70
C GLU A 60 -15.36 4.85 15.38
N MET A 61 -14.53 4.39 14.44
CA MET A 61 -14.39 2.99 14.09
C MET A 61 -13.62 2.21 15.15
N SER A 62 -12.64 2.86 15.77
CA SER A 62 -11.79 2.30 16.83
C SER A 62 -12.58 2.13 18.12
N ALA A 63 -13.40 3.12 18.47
CA ALA A 63 -14.36 3.05 19.57
C ALA A 63 -15.35 1.88 19.40
N ALA A 64 -15.74 1.55 18.16
CA ALA A 64 -16.60 0.40 17.92
C ALA A 64 -15.90 -0.95 18.22
N ALA A 65 -14.60 -1.07 17.93
CA ALA A 65 -13.83 -2.27 18.31
C ALA A 65 -13.57 -2.34 19.82
N ILE A 66 -13.34 -1.20 20.47
CA ILE A 66 -13.25 -1.12 21.94
C ILE A 66 -14.57 -1.55 22.57
N ALA A 67 -15.72 -1.15 22.01
CA ALA A 67 -17.03 -1.61 22.49
C ALA A 67 -17.18 -3.14 22.38
N ASP A 68 -16.68 -3.75 21.31
CA ASP A 68 -16.66 -5.21 21.17
C ASP A 68 -15.70 -5.88 22.17
N LEU A 69 -14.52 -5.30 22.43
CA LEU A 69 -13.61 -5.74 23.50
C LEU A 69 -14.30 -5.72 24.88
N ARG A 70 -15.08 -4.68 25.18
CA ARG A 70 -15.78 -4.52 26.46
C ARG A 70 -16.85 -5.59 26.69
N THR A 71 -17.27 -6.32 25.65
CA THR A 71 -18.12 -7.50 25.83
C THR A 71 -17.36 -8.71 26.38
N ARG A 72 -16.02 -8.67 26.36
CA ARG A 72 -15.11 -9.76 26.75
C ARG A 72 -14.33 -9.46 28.03
N THR A 73 -14.01 -8.20 28.28
CA THR A 73 -13.27 -7.80 29.48
C THR A 73 -13.56 -6.36 29.92
N ASP A 74 -13.63 -6.16 31.23
CA ASP A 74 -13.71 -4.85 31.89
C ASP A 74 -12.31 -4.30 32.27
N LEU A 75 -11.23 -5.02 31.93
CA LEU A 75 -9.87 -4.59 32.26
C LEU A 75 -9.49 -3.28 31.53
N PRO A 76 -8.75 -2.37 32.18
CA PRO A 76 -8.33 -1.13 31.56
C PRO A 76 -7.36 -1.39 30.39
N ILE A 77 -7.43 -0.58 29.34
CA ILE A 77 -6.41 -0.58 28.28
C ILE A 77 -5.23 0.24 28.79
N LEU A 78 -4.11 -0.44 29.08
CA LEU A 78 -2.94 0.17 29.71
C LEU A 78 -1.89 0.59 28.69
N GLY A 79 -1.81 -0.12 27.57
CA GLY A 79 -0.80 0.12 26.54
C GLY A 79 -1.39 0.11 25.13
N LEU A 80 -0.74 0.87 24.25
CA LEU A 80 -0.94 0.88 22.81
C LEU A 80 0.43 0.78 22.14
N VAL A 81 0.63 -0.23 21.29
CA VAL A 81 1.88 -0.43 20.55
C VAL A 81 1.61 -0.13 19.09
N TYR A 82 2.30 0.84 18.51
CA TYR A 82 2.25 1.06 17.06
C TYR A 82 3.24 0.14 16.35
N THR A 83 2.74 -0.62 15.38
CA THR A 83 3.58 -1.41 14.48
C THR A 83 4.42 -0.50 13.59
N HIS A 84 3.87 0.66 13.18
CA HIS A 84 4.57 1.71 12.44
C HIS A 84 3.75 3.01 12.39
N GLY A 85 4.33 4.10 11.86
CA GLY A 85 3.75 5.44 11.87
C GLY A 85 2.78 5.79 10.74
N HIS A 86 2.20 4.81 10.04
CA HIS A 86 1.19 5.12 9.02
C HIS A 86 -0.15 5.53 9.65
N PRO A 87 -0.86 6.53 9.07
CA PRO A 87 -2.05 7.10 9.71
C PRO A 87 -3.21 6.12 9.87
N ASP A 88 -3.26 5.06 9.08
CA ASP A 88 -4.24 4.00 9.22
C ASP A 88 -3.97 3.05 10.39
N HIS A 89 -2.79 3.09 11.00
CA HIS A 89 -2.46 2.33 12.21
C HIS A 89 -2.54 3.20 13.47
N THR A 90 -2.38 4.51 13.33
CA THR A 90 -2.27 5.47 14.44
C THR A 90 -3.47 6.41 14.56
N GLY A 91 -4.29 6.53 13.51
CA GLY A 91 -5.32 7.56 13.39
C GLY A 91 -6.53 7.36 14.32
N GLY A 92 -6.70 6.16 14.86
CA GLY A 92 -7.76 5.84 15.82
C GLY A 92 -7.40 6.08 17.29
N ALA A 93 -6.18 6.51 17.58
CA ALA A 93 -5.62 6.61 18.92
C ALA A 93 -6.42 7.50 19.89
N ASP A 94 -7.15 8.50 19.40
CA ASP A 94 -8.02 9.34 20.23
C ASP A 94 -9.05 8.52 21.00
N ALA A 95 -9.60 7.46 20.41
CA ALA A 95 -10.56 6.58 21.08
C ALA A 95 -9.94 5.83 22.27
N PHE A 96 -8.64 5.57 22.22
CA PHE A 96 -7.90 4.92 23.30
C PHE A 96 -7.53 5.92 24.40
N LEU A 97 -7.20 7.17 24.03
CA LEU A 97 -6.97 8.26 24.99
C LEU A 97 -8.25 8.64 25.75
N GLU A 98 -9.41 8.57 25.11
CA GLU A 98 -10.70 8.77 25.78
C GLU A 98 -10.95 7.69 26.85
N GLU A 99 -10.54 6.44 26.58
CA GLU A 99 -10.70 5.33 27.52
C GLU A 99 -9.66 5.35 28.66
N ASN A 100 -8.42 5.73 28.35
CA ASN A 100 -7.35 5.90 29.31
C ASN A 100 -6.43 7.09 28.92
N PRO A 101 -6.60 8.27 29.55
CA PRO A 101 -5.76 9.44 29.27
C PRO A 101 -4.28 9.27 29.59
N ASP A 102 -3.94 8.29 30.44
CA ASP A 102 -2.58 7.99 30.89
C ASP A 102 -2.01 6.72 30.20
N ILE A 103 -2.60 6.29 29.08
CA ILE A 103 -2.15 5.12 28.32
C ILE A 103 -0.67 5.24 27.91
N GLU A 104 0.07 4.14 28.03
CA GLU A 104 1.43 4.06 27.51
C GLU A 104 1.37 3.77 26.00
N ILE A 105 1.93 4.67 25.19
CA ILE A 105 2.01 4.55 23.73
C ILE A 105 3.45 4.24 23.34
N TRP A 106 3.65 3.04 22.83
CA TRP A 106 4.95 2.49 22.43
C TRP A 106 5.13 2.56 20.91
N GLY A 107 6.34 2.93 20.48
CA GLY A 107 6.70 2.92 19.07
C GLY A 107 8.20 2.93 18.85
N ASN A 108 8.64 2.60 17.63
CA ASN A 108 10.05 2.67 17.27
C ASN A 108 10.57 4.12 17.37
N ALA A 109 11.86 4.32 17.71
CA ALA A 109 12.48 5.64 17.74
C ALA A 109 12.45 6.38 16.38
N LYS A 110 12.29 5.65 15.27
CA LYS A 110 12.09 6.19 13.93
C LYS A 110 10.63 6.56 13.63
N PHE A 111 9.68 6.31 14.53
CA PHE A 111 8.23 6.48 14.32
C PHE A 111 7.87 7.71 13.48
N GLY A 112 7.20 7.53 12.34
CA GLY A 112 6.77 8.61 11.45
C GLY A 112 7.87 9.18 10.55
N ASP A 113 8.92 8.42 10.23
CA ASP A 113 10.02 8.88 9.37
C ASP A 113 9.55 9.33 7.98
N GLU A 114 8.58 8.62 7.39
CA GLU A 114 8.16 8.88 6.01
C GLU A 114 7.42 10.21 5.94
N ALA A 115 6.50 10.44 6.89
CA ALA A 115 5.77 11.70 7.04
C ALA A 115 6.74 12.87 7.29
N ARG A 116 7.75 12.69 8.15
CA ARG A 116 8.80 13.69 8.37
C ARG A 116 9.59 13.96 7.09
N ASN A 117 9.88 12.94 6.28
CA ASN A 117 10.62 13.11 5.03
C ASN A 117 9.83 13.96 4.02
N PHE A 118 8.52 13.72 3.86
CA PHE A 118 7.68 14.58 3.02
C PHE A 118 7.62 16.02 3.52
N ALA A 119 7.42 16.21 4.83
CA ALA A 119 7.33 17.53 5.44
C ALA A 119 8.63 18.32 5.27
N ARG A 120 9.78 17.68 5.52
CA ARG A 120 11.12 18.28 5.36
C ARG A 120 11.39 18.76 3.94
N ASN A 121 10.93 18.03 2.94
CA ASN A 121 11.16 18.36 1.52
C ASN A 121 10.07 19.23 0.90
N GLY A 122 8.97 19.54 1.62
CA GLY A 122 7.85 20.31 1.06
C GLY A 122 7.14 19.63 -0.10
N ALA A 123 7.16 18.29 -0.17
CA ALA A 123 6.65 17.51 -1.29
C ALA A 123 5.11 17.39 -1.31
N ALA A 124 4.42 18.53 -1.40
CA ALA A 124 2.96 18.62 -1.30
C ALA A 124 2.20 17.78 -2.33
N ILE A 125 2.81 17.52 -3.50
CA ILE A 125 2.23 16.68 -4.56
C ILE A 125 1.89 15.26 -4.08
N ALA A 126 2.59 14.74 -3.06
CA ALA A 126 2.31 13.43 -2.47
C ALA A 126 0.88 13.32 -1.93
N LYS A 127 0.29 14.44 -1.45
CA LYS A 127 -1.11 14.46 -0.96
C LYS A 127 -2.10 14.22 -2.11
N GLU A 128 -1.94 14.93 -3.22
CA GLU A 128 -2.82 14.77 -4.39
C GLU A 128 -2.64 13.39 -5.04
N ARG A 129 -1.39 12.91 -5.15
CA ARG A 129 -1.11 11.54 -5.62
C ARG A 129 -1.66 10.48 -4.68
N GLY A 130 -1.66 10.73 -3.36
CA GLY A 130 -2.30 9.86 -2.37
C GLY A 130 -3.81 9.76 -2.55
N LYS A 131 -4.51 10.88 -2.82
CA LYS A 131 -5.95 10.86 -3.14
C LYS A 131 -6.26 10.04 -4.38
N ARG A 132 -5.41 10.13 -5.42
CA ARG A 132 -5.52 9.31 -6.65
C ARG A 132 -5.32 7.82 -6.35
N GLN A 133 -4.24 7.47 -5.66
CA GLN A 133 -3.95 6.09 -5.27
C GLN A 133 -5.08 5.46 -4.45
N ALA A 134 -5.59 6.21 -3.48
CA ALA A 134 -6.67 5.74 -2.61
C ALA A 134 -8.06 5.79 -3.28
N GLY A 135 -8.20 6.46 -4.43
CA GLY A 135 -9.47 6.61 -5.14
C GLY A 135 -10.47 7.54 -4.44
N PHE A 136 -10.02 8.45 -3.57
CA PHE A 136 -10.94 9.34 -2.82
C PHE A 136 -11.71 10.32 -3.69
N LEU A 137 -11.25 10.54 -4.93
CA LEU A 137 -11.88 11.44 -5.90
C LEU A 137 -12.80 10.70 -6.89
N LEU A 138 -12.77 9.37 -6.87
CA LEU A 138 -13.62 8.55 -7.74
C LEU A 138 -15.04 8.47 -7.19
N PRO A 139 -16.05 8.43 -8.07
CA PRO A 139 -17.41 8.15 -7.64
C PRO A 139 -17.49 6.70 -7.09
N PRO A 140 -18.39 6.42 -6.12
CA PRO A 140 -18.43 5.14 -5.42
C PRO A 140 -18.51 3.90 -6.33
N GLU A 141 -19.23 3.98 -7.44
CA GLU A 141 -19.38 2.90 -8.42
C GLU A 141 -18.07 2.53 -9.13
N MET A 142 -17.10 3.44 -9.19
CA MET A 142 -15.79 3.21 -9.79
C MET A 142 -14.77 2.62 -8.81
N ARG A 143 -14.99 2.76 -7.50
CA ARG A 143 -14.03 2.35 -6.46
C ARG A 143 -14.45 1.03 -5.82
N ILE A 144 -13.68 -0.04 -6.11
CA ILE A 144 -13.98 -1.39 -5.60
C ILE A 144 -13.46 -1.57 -4.18
N ASN A 145 -12.14 -1.43 -4.00
CA ASN A 145 -11.42 -1.51 -2.72
C ASN A 145 -10.02 -0.89 -2.90
N ASN A 146 -9.14 -1.08 -1.92
CA ASN A 146 -7.75 -0.62 -1.94
C ASN A 146 -6.73 -1.78 -2.01
N GLY A 147 -7.16 -2.99 -2.38
CA GLY A 147 -6.31 -4.18 -2.47
C GLY A 147 -6.15 -4.92 -1.13
N ILE A 148 -5.89 -4.18 -0.06
CA ILE A 148 -5.76 -4.72 1.32
C ILE A 148 -6.83 -4.19 2.28
N ALA A 149 -7.67 -3.27 1.84
CA ALA A 149 -8.64 -2.56 2.68
C ALA A 149 -9.94 -2.23 1.92
N PRO A 150 -11.07 -2.05 2.62
CA PRO A 150 -12.33 -1.67 2.00
C PRO A 150 -12.27 -0.25 1.43
N ALA A 151 -13.16 0.05 0.48
CA ALA A 151 -13.34 1.40 -0.02
C ALA A 151 -13.99 2.30 1.04
N ILE A 152 -13.18 3.04 1.79
CA ILE A 152 -13.64 4.02 2.79
C ILE A 152 -13.45 5.44 2.24
N TYR A 153 -14.50 6.26 2.32
CA TYR A 153 -14.45 7.70 2.04
C TYR A 153 -14.40 8.45 3.37
N PRO A 154 -13.21 8.86 3.83
CA PRO A 154 -13.08 9.55 5.10
C PRO A 154 -13.72 10.94 4.99
N LYS A 155 -14.40 11.38 6.06
CA LYS A 155 -14.69 12.81 6.22
C LYS A 155 -13.37 13.56 6.34
N THR A 156 -13.30 14.80 5.87
CA THR A 156 -12.06 15.62 5.91
C THR A 156 -11.42 15.59 7.29
N GLY A 157 -10.16 15.16 7.36
CA GLY A 157 -9.37 15.05 8.61
C GLY A 157 -9.42 13.67 9.30
N ALA A 158 -10.33 12.77 8.90
CA ALA A 158 -10.55 11.51 9.63
C ALA A 158 -9.39 10.49 9.55
N LEU A 159 -8.62 10.47 8.46
CA LEU A 159 -7.42 9.60 8.35
C LEU A 159 -6.18 10.18 9.04
N ALA A 160 -6.31 11.28 9.80
CA ALA A 160 -5.20 11.92 10.50
C ALA A 160 -5.55 12.25 11.96
N GLY A 161 -6.53 11.56 12.55
CA GLY A 161 -6.89 11.74 13.97
C GLY A 161 -7.56 13.08 14.28
N GLY A 162 -8.41 13.61 13.39
CA GLY A 162 -9.38 14.63 13.80
C GLY A 162 -9.74 15.69 12.75
N PRO A 163 -10.87 16.41 12.95
CA PRO A 163 -11.32 17.47 12.06
C PRO A 163 -10.47 18.74 12.25
N GLY A 164 -9.39 18.88 11.48
CA GLY A 164 -8.80 20.20 11.16
C GLY A 164 -7.40 20.54 11.72
N GLY A 165 -6.70 19.59 12.34
CA GLY A 165 -5.30 19.73 12.77
C GLY A 165 -4.62 18.37 12.69
N GLY A 166 -3.28 18.33 12.66
CA GLY A 166 -2.55 17.04 12.69
C GLY A 166 -2.88 16.20 13.93
N PRO A 167 -2.29 15.01 14.07
CA PRO A 167 -2.58 14.11 15.19
C PRO A 167 -2.40 14.84 16.53
N ASP A 168 -3.32 14.62 17.47
CA ASP A 168 -3.18 15.14 18.83
C ASP A 168 -1.79 14.73 19.37
N PRO A 169 -0.95 15.65 19.85
CA PRO A 169 0.39 15.31 20.33
C PRO A 169 0.41 14.22 21.41
N ARG A 170 -0.69 14.01 22.14
CA ARG A 170 -0.86 12.94 23.13
C ARG A 170 -0.99 11.55 22.52
N THR A 171 -1.29 11.46 21.22
CA THR A 171 -1.35 10.20 20.45
C THR A 171 0.02 9.78 19.90
N LEU A 172 1.06 10.60 20.07
CA LEU A 172 2.41 10.21 19.67
C LEU A 172 3.01 9.23 20.69
N PRO A 173 3.94 8.35 20.29
CA PRO A 173 4.67 7.51 21.22
C PRO A 173 5.30 8.34 22.35
N ASN A 174 4.94 8.00 23.59
CA ASN A 174 5.56 8.54 24.80
C ASN A 174 6.60 7.55 25.38
N HIS A 175 6.62 6.31 24.90
CA HIS A 175 7.67 5.32 25.10
C HIS A 175 8.27 4.93 23.74
N THR A 176 9.58 5.07 23.57
CA THR A 176 10.27 4.71 22.33
C THR A 176 11.48 3.82 22.57
N PHE A 177 11.78 2.99 21.57
CA PHE A 177 12.92 2.08 21.57
C PHE A 177 13.63 2.09 20.21
N ASP A 178 14.95 1.95 20.22
CA ASP A 178 15.83 1.92 19.04
C ASP A 178 16.49 0.54 18.82
N THR A 179 16.33 -0.38 19.77
CA THR A 179 16.70 -1.79 19.70
C THR A 179 15.55 -2.67 20.17
N ASP A 180 15.70 -3.98 20.07
CA ASP A 180 14.74 -4.94 20.63
C ASP A 180 14.44 -4.62 22.10
N ALA A 181 13.17 -4.69 22.46
CA ALA A 181 12.67 -4.35 23.78
C ALA A 181 11.56 -5.31 24.22
N THR A 182 11.25 -5.28 25.52
CA THR A 182 10.15 -6.03 26.12
C THR A 182 9.20 -5.05 26.81
N ILE A 183 7.91 -5.19 26.54
CA ILE A 183 6.83 -4.39 27.13
C ILE A 183 6.08 -5.30 28.11
N GLU A 184 6.10 -4.93 29.40
CA GLU A 184 5.42 -5.66 30.47
C GLU A 184 4.33 -4.78 31.09
N LEU A 185 3.08 -4.98 30.68
CA LEU A 185 1.93 -4.22 31.20
C LEU A 185 0.74 -5.13 31.45
N GLY A 186 0.09 -4.96 32.60
CA GLY A 186 -1.19 -5.62 32.86
C GLY A 186 -1.17 -7.16 32.87
N GLY A 187 -0.01 -7.80 33.09
CA GLY A 187 0.16 -9.25 32.98
C GLY A 187 0.39 -9.76 31.55
N VAL A 188 0.65 -8.86 30.60
CA VAL A 188 1.09 -9.19 29.23
C VAL A 188 2.57 -8.88 29.10
N THR A 189 3.33 -9.79 28.50
CA THR A 189 4.72 -9.58 28.08
C THR A 189 4.78 -9.61 26.56
N LEU A 190 5.09 -8.48 25.91
CA LEU A 190 5.32 -8.41 24.47
C LEU A 190 6.80 -8.19 24.19
N GLU A 191 7.36 -8.96 23.27
CA GLU A 191 8.67 -8.67 22.68
C GLU A 191 8.47 -7.81 21.43
N VAL A 192 9.17 -6.69 21.32
CA VAL A 192 9.14 -5.81 20.14
C VAL A 192 10.53 -5.70 19.55
N SER A 193 10.64 -5.84 18.22
CA SER A 193 11.92 -5.80 17.51
C SER A 193 11.81 -5.02 16.22
N TYR A 194 12.88 -4.34 15.82
CA TYR A 194 12.95 -3.66 14.52
C TYR A 194 12.82 -4.66 13.36
N ASN A 195 11.84 -4.43 12.48
CA ASN A 195 11.49 -5.30 11.37
C ASN A 195 10.99 -4.46 10.16
N PRO A 196 11.90 -3.75 9.47
CA PRO A 196 11.54 -2.79 8.42
C PRO A 196 10.84 -3.46 7.24
N GLY A 197 10.03 -2.68 6.50
CA GLY A 197 9.35 -3.14 5.29
C GLY A 197 8.59 -2.03 4.58
N GLU A 198 7.28 -1.92 4.82
CA GLU A 198 6.43 -0.85 4.27
C GLU A 198 6.95 0.53 4.71
N THR A 199 7.52 0.60 5.92
CA THR A 199 8.26 1.75 6.44
C THR A 199 9.55 1.35 7.17
N ASP A 200 10.42 2.34 7.39
CA ASP A 200 11.69 2.16 8.13
C ASP A 200 11.50 2.26 9.66
N ASP A 201 10.31 2.59 10.15
CA ASP A 201 9.96 2.57 11.57
C ASP A 201 9.18 1.32 11.99
N GLN A 202 9.02 0.36 11.07
CA GLN A 202 8.22 -0.82 11.29
C GLN A 202 8.86 -1.82 12.26
N ILE A 203 8.01 -2.45 13.07
CA ILE A 203 8.39 -3.44 14.08
C ILE A 203 7.62 -4.74 13.91
N LEU A 204 8.21 -5.81 14.45
CA LEU A 204 7.54 -7.06 14.76
C LEU A 204 7.21 -7.07 16.25
N THR A 205 5.93 -7.28 16.58
CA THR A 205 5.49 -7.50 17.96
C THR A 205 5.18 -8.98 18.16
N TRP A 206 5.73 -9.59 19.21
CA TRP A 206 5.63 -11.00 19.51
C TRP A 206 5.06 -11.22 20.90
N PHE A 207 3.97 -11.98 20.98
CA PHE A 207 3.36 -12.41 22.22
C PHE A 207 3.65 -13.91 22.46
N PRO A 208 4.63 -14.24 23.33
CA PRO A 208 5.14 -15.60 23.46
C PRO A 208 4.15 -16.58 24.11
N ASP A 209 3.33 -16.13 25.06
CA ASP A 209 2.45 -17.01 25.84
C ASP A 209 1.48 -17.81 24.94
N ASP A 210 0.93 -17.14 23.92
CA ASP A 210 -0.01 -17.71 22.96
C ASP A 210 0.60 -17.87 21.56
N LYS A 211 1.92 -17.65 21.42
CA LYS A 211 2.66 -17.72 20.16
C LYS A 211 2.05 -16.88 19.01
N VAL A 212 1.69 -15.63 19.31
CA VAL A 212 1.09 -14.71 18.33
C VAL A 212 2.10 -13.67 17.85
N ALA A 213 2.29 -13.58 16.54
CA ALA A 213 3.07 -12.52 15.90
C ALA A 213 2.14 -11.45 15.30
N PHE A 214 2.47 -10.18 15.49
CA PHE A 214 1.85 -9.04 14.81
C PHE A 214 2.88 -8.41 13.88
N SER A 215 2.73 -8.61 12.57
CA SER A 215 3.73 -8.21 11.57
C SER A 215 3.60 -6.77 11.08
N GLY A 216 2.52 -6.08 11.49
CA GLY A 216 2.07 -4.88 10.79
C GLY A 216 2.02 -5.15 9.28
N ASP A 217 2.52 -4.20 8.52
CA ASP A 217 2.49 -4.15 7.06
C ASP A 217 3.62 -4.90 6.36
N ASN A 218 4.28 -5.84 7.04
CA ASN A 218 5.33 -6.65 6.42
C ASN A 218 4.71 -7.74 5.54
N MET A 219 3.51 -8.19 5.88
CA MET A 219 2.77 -9.23 5.16
C MET A 219 1.32 -8.84 5.00
N TYR A 220 0.75 -9.24 3.87
CA TYR A 220 -0.65 -9.08 3.54
C TYR A 220 -1.17 -10.35 2.88
N ARG A 221 -2.49 -10.51 2.78
CA ARG A 221 -3.08 -11.41 1.77
C ARG A 221 -3.13 -10.73 0.38
N SER A 222 -1.98 -10.19 -0.03
CA SER A 222 -1.67 -9.56 -1.34
C SER A 222 -0.15 -9.51 -1.52
N PHE A 223 0.34 -9.49 -2.77
CA PHE A 223 1.71 -9.06 -3.06
C PHE A 223 1.98 -7.66 -2.46
N PRO A 224 3.14 -7.43 -1.80
CA PRO A 224 3.38 -6.20 -1.08
C PRO A 224 3.64 -5.02 -2.01
N ASN A 225 3.50 -3.83 -1.47
CA ASN A 225 3.73 -2.60 -2.20
C ASN A 225 5.19 -2.14 -2.04
N PHE A 226 6.14 -2.71 -2.79
CA PHE A 226 7.54 -2.23 -2.72
C PHE A 226 7.72 -0.76 -3.13
N TYR A 227 6.72 -0.18 -3.80
CA TYR A 227 6.67 1.25 -4.08
C TYR A 227 5.23 1.74 -4.22
N ALA A 228 4.79 2.57 -3.29
CA ALA A 228 3.49 3.20 -3.41
C ALA A 228 3.48 4.19 -4.57
N ILE A 229 2.57 3.99 -5.54
CA ILE A 229 2.46 4.83 -6.74
C ILE A 229 2.16 6.31 -6.44
N ARG A 230 1.73 6.64 -5.22
CA ARG A 230 1.65 8.02 -4.71
C ARG A 230 3.01 8.73 -4.61
N GLY A 231 4.09 7.95 -4.60
CA GLY A 231 5.46 8.36 -4.37
C GLY A 231 5.81 8.26 -2.89
N THR A 232 6.89 7.54 -2.59
CA THR A 232 7.53 7.40 -1.27
C THR A 232 9.05 7.43 -1.44
N GLN A 233 9.77 7.48 -0.33
CA GLN A 233 11.18 7.07 -0.34
C GLN A 233 11.30 5.59 -0.71
N TYR A 234 12.50 5.17 -1.10
CA TYR A 234 12.80 3.76 -1.35
C TYR A 234 12.58 2.94 -0.07
N ARG A 235 11.87 1.82 -0.20
CA ARG A 235 11.73 0.78 0.81
C ARG A 235 12.81 -0.24 0.52
N ASP A 236 13.73 -0.48 1.45
CA ASP A 236 14.77 -1.47 1.21
C ASP A 236 14.15 -2.87 1.13
N VAL A 237 14.05 -3.38 -0.09
CA VAL A 237 13.35 -4.63 -0.37
C VAL A 237 14.15 -5.82 0.16
N ARG A 238 15.47 -5.71 0.24
CA ARG A 238 16.28 -6.77 0.84
C ARG A 238 16.00 -6.86 2.34
N ASP A 239 16.02 -5.71 3.02
CA ASP A 239 15.69 -5.66 4.44
C ASP A 239 14.27 -6.18 4.70
N TRP A 240 13.32 -5.87 3.81
CA TRP A 240 11.97 -6.44 3.89
C TRP A 240 11.96 -7.97 3.72
N CYS A 241 12.73 -8.53 2.78
CA CYS A 241 12.87 -10.00 2.66
C CYS A 241 13.40 -10.61 3.97
N GLU A 242 14.45 -10.03 4.54
CA GLU A 242 15.04 -10.47 5.81
C GLU A 242 14.05 -10.31 6.98
N SER A 243 13.17 -9.30 6.95
CA SER A 243 12.08 -9.12 7.91
C SER A 243 11.03 -10.23 7.84
N ILE A 244 10.74 -10.79 6.66
CA ILE A 244 9.86 -11.97 6.55
C ILE A 244 10.53 -13.20 7.16
N ASP A 245 11.83 -13.37 6.92
CA ASP A 245 12.58 -14.50 7.49
C ASP A 245 12.62 -14.43 9.02
N ARG A 246 12.69 -13.22 9.60
CA ARG A 246 12.57 -12.99 11.06
C ARG A 246 11.19 -13.33 11.61
N ILE A 247 10.11 -13.03 10.86
CA ILE A 247 8.75 -13.47 11.22
C ILE A 247 8.71 -15.01 11.25
N GLY A 248 9.25 -15.68 10.23
CA GLY A 248 9.31 -17.15 10.15
C GLY A 248 10.09 -17.78 11.30
N ALA A 249 11.19 -17.14 11.73
CA ALA A 249 12.00 -17.60 12.85
C ALA A 249 11.25 -17.62 14.21
N LYS A 250 10.15 -16.87 14.36
CA LYS A 250 9.31 -16.94 15.57
C LYS A 250 8.50 -18.22 15.67
N GLN A 251 8.27 -18.93 14.55
CA GLN A 251 7.45 -20.15 14.49
C GLN A 251 6.08 -19.94 15.17
N ALA A 252 5.42 -18.83 14.81
CA ALA A 252 4.16 -18.41 15.40
C ALA A 252 3.04 -19.43 15.12
N GLU A 253 2.14 -19.60 16.09
CA GLU A 253 0.91 -20.37 15.89
C GLU A 253 -0.19 -19.51 15.26
N HIS A 254 -0.13 -18.20 15.48
CA HIS A 254 -1.02 -17.24 14.83
C HIS A 254 -0.23 -16.03 14.34
N LEU A 255 -0.61 -15.53 13.15
CA LEU A 255 0.00 -14.35 12.55
C LEU A 255 -1.08 -13.32 12.21
N VAL A 256 -1.01 -12.19 12.91
CA VAL A 256 -1.84 -11.02 12.68
C VAL A 256 -1.11 -10.04 11.77
N LEU A 257 -1.78 -9.65 10.69
CA LEU A 257 -1.30 -8.75 9.68
C LEU A 257 -1.80 -7.33 9.96
N GLY A 258 -1.13 -6.31 9.43
CA GLY A 258 -1.57 -4.91 9.53
C GLY A 258 -2.87 -4.64 8.76
N HIS A 259 -3.19 -5.49 7.78
CA HIS A 259 -4.44 -5.49 7.03
C HIS A 259 -4.87 -6.92 6.71
N THR A 260 -6.13 -7.09 6.28
CA THR A 260 -6.74 -8.39 5.95
C THR A 260 -6.86 -9.36 7.13
N THR A 261 -7.54 -10.49 6.94
CA THR A 261 -7.73 -11.50 7.99
C THR A 261 -6.41 -12.18 8.41
N PRO A 262 -6.24 -12.51 9.71
CA PRO A 262 -5.05 -13.21 10.21
C PRO A 262 -4.91 -14.64 9.67
N PHE A 263 -3.76 -15.26 9.91
CA PHE A 263 -3.51 -16.70 9.74
C PHE A 263 -3.53 -17.40 11.10
N SER A 264 -4.04 -18.63 11.16
CA SER A 264 -4.27 -19.32 12.43
C SER A 264 -4.01 -20.83 12.35
N GLY A 265 -3.08 -21.31 13.17
CA GLY A 265 -2.54 -22.66 13.14
C GLY A 265 -1.11 -22.65 12.61
N ALA A 266 -0.21 -23.33 13.33
CA ALA A 266 1.23 -23.29 13.04
C ALA A 266 1.58 -23.70 11.60
N ASP A 267 0.89 -24.69 11.03
CA ASP A 267 1.12 -25.14 9.65
C ASP A 267 0.67 -24.07 8.62
N GLU A 268 -0.50 -23.45 8.82
CA GLU A 268 -1.00 -22.38 7.94
C GLU A 268 -0.06 -21.16 7.98
N VAL A 269 0.39 -20.78 9.18
CA VAL A 269 1.33 -19.67 9.37
C VAL A 269 2.68 -19.97 8.73
N ALA A 270 3.24 -21.17 8.94
CA ALA A 270 4.51 -21.55 8.35
C ALA A 270 4.46 -21.58 6.81
N GLU A 271 3.37 -22.10 6.23
CA GLU A 271 3.15 -22.10 4.79
C GLU A 271 3.00 -20.67 4.25
N ALA A 272 2.22 -19.82 4.91
CA ALA A 272 2.04 -18.43 4.50
C ALA A 272 3.37 -17.67 4.51
N VAL A 273 4.18 -17.82 5.55
CA VAL A 273 5.49 -17.14 5.64
C VAL A 273 6.47 -17.68 4.59
N ASP A 274 6.52 -19.01 4.36
CA ASP A 274 7.38 -19.60 3.32
C ASP A 274 7.04 -19.07 1.93
N VAL A 275 5.75 -19.12 1.55
CA VAL A 275 5.28 -18.67 0.25
C VAL A 275 5.57 -17.18 0.05
N TYR A 276 5.33 -16.35 1.07
CA TYR A 276 5.62 -14.92 1.00
C TYR A 276 7.12 -14.66 0.88
N SER A 277 7.95 -15.25 1.76
CA SER A 277 9.41 -15.08 1.73
C SER A 277 9.99 -15.47 0.37
N ARG A 278 9.59 -16.63 -0.18
CA ARG A 278 10.04 -17.10 -1.50
C ARG A 278 9.67 -16.14 -2.62
N ALA A 279 8.48 -15.56 -2.59
CA ALA A 279 8.06 -14.60 -3.60
C ALA A 279 8.88 -13.30 -3.56
N LEU A 280 9.11 -12.75 -2.36
CA LEU A 280 9.87 -11.52 -2.19
C LEU A 280 11.34 -11.73 -2.59
N TRP A 281 11.97 -12.80 -2.10
CA TRP A 281 13.34 -13.16 -2.48
C TRP A 281 13.48 -13.45 -3.97
N HIS A 282 12.51 -14.12 -4.59
CA HIS A 282 12.51 -14.36 -6.04
C HIS A 282 12.53 -13.05 -6.83
N VAL A 283 11.61 -12.14 -6.54
CA VAL A 283 11.52 -10.85 -7.23
C VAL A 283 12.80 -10.03 -7.02
N TYR A 284 13.32 -9.99 -5.79
CA TYR A 284 14.59 -9.32 -5.50
C TYR A 284 15.75 -9.94 -6.30
N ASN A 285 15.95 -11.25 -6.22
CA ASN A 285 17.08 -11.94 -6.83
C ASN A 285 17.04 -11.88 -8.36
N GLU A 286 15.88 -12.09 -8.99
CA GLU A 286 15.74 -11.98 -10.45
C GLU A 286 15.98 -10.56 -10.94
N THR A 287 15.53 -9.56 -10.18
CA THR A 287 15.81 -8.15 -10.49
C THR A 287 17.31 -7.86 -10.42
N ILE A 288 18.01 -8.30 -9.37
CA ILE A 288 19.46 -8.14 -9.23
C ILE A 288 20.23 -8.92 -10.32
N ALA A 289 19.83 -10.15 -10.63
CA ALA A 289 20.44 -10.95 -11.68
C ALA A 289 20.30 -10.27 -13.05
N GLY A 290 19.12 -9.73 -13.33
CA GLY A 290 18.84 -9.00 -14.56
C GLY A 290 19.59 -7.67 -14.68
N MET A 291 19.75 -6.93 -13.58
CA MET A 291 20.64 -5.74 -13.53
C MET A 291 22.08 -6.12 -13.88
N ASN A 292 22.61 -7.18 -13.29
CA ASN A 292 23.96 -7.67 -13.59
C ASN A 292 24.11 -8.14 -15.05
N ALA A 293 23.01 -8.57 -15.68
CA ALA A 293 22.95 -8.88 -17.10
C ALA A 293 22.82 -7.63 -18.01
N GLY A 294 22.77 -6.42 -17.43
CA GLY A 294 22.70 -5.15 -18.16
C GLY A 294 21.30 -4.78 -18.65
N LYS A 295 20.25 -5.43 -18.13
CA LYS A 295 18.86 -5.12 -18.48
C LYS A 295 18.40 -3.81 -17.83
N THR A 296 17.58 -3.07 -18.56
CA THR A 296 16.95 -1.82 -18.11
C THR A 296 15.79 -2.09 -17.15
N PRO A 297 15.34 -1.11 -16.35
CA PRO A 297 14.21 -1.29 -15.44
C PRO A 297 12.91 -1.65 -16.18
N ASP A 298 12.71 -1.15 -17.40
CA ASP A 298 11.51 -1.47 -18.18
C ASP A 298 11.55 -2.87 -18.78
N GLU A 299 12.70 -3.35 -19.26
CA GLU A 299 12.85 -4.76 -19.69
C GLU A 299 12.58 -5.70 -18.51
N LEU A 300 13.21 -5.43 -17.36
CA LEU A 300 13.03 -6.25 -16.16
C LEU A 300 11.58 -6.30 -15.70
N ALA A 301 10.87 -5.17 -15.76
CA ALA A 301 9.51 -5.10 -15.28
C ALA A 301 8.48 -5.80 -16.21
N HIS A 302 8.91 -6.22 -17.41
CA HIS A 302 8.14 -7.12 -18.30
C HIS A 302 8.58 -8.59 -18.18
N GLU A 303 9.82 -8.85 -17.78
CA GLU A 303 10.42 -10.19 -17.78
C GLU A 303 10.35 -10.90 -16.43
N VAL A 304 10.48 -10.15 -15.33
CA VAL A 304 10.43 -10.72 -13.98
C VAL A 304 8.97 -10.99 -13.62
N THR A 305 8.64 -12.27 -13.46
CA THR A 305 7.35 -12.75 -12.97
C THR A 305 7.56 -13.73 -11.83
N LEU A 306 6.55 -13.91 -10.98
CA LEU A 306 6.57 -15.02 -10.02
C LEU A 306 6.62 -16.37 -10.75
N PRO A 307 7.31 -17.38 -10.20
CA PRO A 307 7.29 -18.72 -10.77
C PRO A 307 5.88 -19.33 -10.64
N PRO A 308 5.48 -20.27 -11.52
CA PRO A 308 4.11 -20.78 -11.58
C PRO A 308 3.56 -21.29 -10.25
N GLU A 309 4.39 -21.92 -9.42
CA GLU A 309 4.00 -22.43 -8.10
C GLU A 309 3.69 -21.34 -7.05
N LEU A 310 4.09 -20.09 -7.31
CA LEU A 310 3.78 -18.93 -6.47
C LEU A 310 2.74 -18.01 -7.12
N ALA A 311 2.74 -17.90 -8.45
CA ALA A 311 1.87 -16.98 -9.20
C ALA A 311 0.37 -17.27 -9.02
N ASP A 312 0.00 -18.54 -8.87
CA ASP A 312 -1.40 -18.96 -8.67
C ASP A 312 -1.83 -18.93 -7.19
N ASN A 313 -0.95 -18.57 -6.27
CA ASN A 313 -1.29 -18.51 -4.85
C ASN A 313 -2.11 -17.24 -4.53
N GLU A 314 -3.32 -17.41 -4.01
CA GLU A 314 -4.26 -16.31 -3.73
C GLU A 314 -3.70 -15.24 -2.77
N MET A 315 -2.78 -15.62 -1.86
CA MET A 315 -2.12 -14.68 -0.95
C MET A 315 -1.17 -13.72 -1.68
N LEU A 316 -0.64 -14.11 -2.83
CA LEU A 316 0.31 -13.33 -3.63
C LEU A 316 -0.36 -12.59 -4.78
N GLY A 317 -1.70 -12.54 -4.82
CA GLY A 317 -2.40 -11.75 -5.82
C GLY A 317 -1.96 -10.28 -5.76
N GLU A 318 -1.77 -9.67 -6.93
CA GLU A 318 -1.20 -8.33 -7.08
C GLU A 318 -2.24 -7.22 -6.80
N TYR A 319 -2.95 -7.32 -5.68
CA TYR A 319 -4.10 -6.47 -5.36
C TYR A 319 -3.68 -5.08 -4.86
N TYR A 320 -2.60 -5.00 -4.07
CA TYR A 320 -2.10 -3.76 -3.47
C TYR A 320 -0.83 -3.25 -4.15
N GLY A 321 0.21 -4.08 -4.21
CA GLY A 321 1.38 -3.90 -5.06
C GLY A 321 1.41 -4.91 -6.20
N ASN A 322 2.41 -4.79 -7.08
CA ASN A 322 2.68 -5.77 -8.12
C ASN A 322 4.19 -5.91 -8.40
N VAL A 323 4.56 -7.01 -9.04
CA VAL A 323 5.96 -7.33 -9.36
C VAL A 323 6.58 -6.26 -10.24
N SER A 324 5.86 -5.77 -11.27
CA SER A 324 6.37 -4.78 -12.22
C SER A 324 6.76 -3.45 -11.56
N PHE A 325 5.99 -2.99 -10.56
CA PHE A 325 6.29 -1.80 -9.77
C PHE A 325 7.44 -2.07 -8.80
N GLY A 326 7.45 -3.27 -8.21
CA GLY A 326 8.50 -3.72 -7.32
C GLY A 326 9.88 -3.79 -7.98
N VAL A 327 9.97 -4.36 -9.17
CA VAL A 327 11.19 -4.43 -9.98
C VAL A 327 11.77 -3.05 -10.22
N ARG A 328 10.92 -2.08 -10.61
CA ARG A 328 11.35 -0.68 -10.81
C ARG A 328 11.82 -0.03 -9.51
N SER A 329 11.17 -0.33 -8.39
CA SER A 329 11.58 0.13 -7.05
C SER A 329 12.96 -0.40 -6.69
N ILE A 330 13.18 -1.72 -6.84
CA ILE A 330 14.46 -2.38 -6.54
C ILE A 330 15.57 -1.80 -7.42
N PHE A 331 15.33 -1.69 -8.73
CA PHE A 331 16.28 -1.06 -9.66
C PHE A 331 16.65 0.36 -9.22
N THR A 332 15.65 1.18 -8.94
CA THR A 332 15.88 2.58 -8.54
C THR A 332 16.60 2.68 -7.20
N GLY A 333 16.29 1.82 -6.24
CA GLY A 333 16.95 1.80 -4.94
C GLY A 333 18.42 1.38 -5.01
N VAL A 334 18.74 0.42 -5.89
CA VAL A 334 20.09 -0.16 -6.02
C VAL A 334 20.98 0.64 -6.97
N LEU A 335 20.47 1.03 -8.15
CA LEU A 335 21.25 1.69 -9.21
C LEU A 335 20.86 3.16 -9.45
N GLY A 336 19.76 3.63 -8.88
CA GLY A 336 19.25 4.98 -9.12
C GLY A 336 18.43 5.10 -10.40
N TRP A 337 18.27 6.33 -10.87
CA TRP A 337 17.38 6.67 -11.99
C TRP A 337 17.93 6.30 -13.38
N PHE A 338 19.25 6.18 -13.52
CA PHE A 338 19.90 6.03 -14.82
C PHE A 338 20.02 4.55 -15.18
N ASP A 339 19.43 4.17 -16.32
CA ASP A 339 19.36 2.78 -16.77
C ASP A 339 20.62 2.29 -17.53
N GLY A 340 21.65 3.12 -17.63
CA GLY A 340 22.88 2.81 -18.36
C GLY A 340 22.85 3.19 -19.85
N ASN A 341 21.70 3.55 -20.43
CA ASN A 341 21.62 3.93 -21.84
C ASN A 341 22.09 5.38 -22.04
N PRO A 342 23.19 5.64 -22.77
CA PRO A 342 23.72 6.99 -22.92
C PRO A 342 22.75 7.97 -23.59
N THR A 343 21.76 7.49 -24.35
CA THR A 343 20.72 8.37 -24.94
C THR A 343 19.77 8.95 -23.90
N LYS A 344 19.63 8.30 -22.73
CA LYS A 344 18.82 8.76 -21.60
C LYS A 344 19.61 9.60 -20.58
N MET A 345 20.92 9.80 -20.80
CA MET A 345 21.75 10.67 -19.94
C MET A 345 21.29 12.13 -20.00
N ASN A 346 20.90 12.59 -21.20
CA ASN A 346 20.37 13.92 -21.42
C ASN A 346 19.34 13.88 -22.57
N PRO A 347 18.11 13.41 -22.31
CA PRO A 347 17.09 13.25 -23.33
C PRO A 347 16.63 14.62 -23.87
N LEU A 348 16.08 14.63 -25.08
CA LEU A 348 15.41 15.82 -25.62
C LEU A 348 14.27 16.27 -24.69
N HIS A 349 13.96 17.57 -24.73
CA HIS A 349 12.71 18.06 -24.14
C HIS A 349 11.52 17.30 -24.76
N PRO A 350 10.51 16.89 -23.97
CA PRO A 350 9.37 16.12 -24.50
C PRO A 350 8.71 16.74 -25.74
N ALA A 351 8.54 18.06 -25.76
CA ALA A 351 7.99 18.78 -26.92
C ALA A 351 8.87 18.67 -28.19
N ASP A 352 10.21 18.76 -28.05
CA ASP A 352 11.13 18.64 -29.19
C ASP A 352 11.12 17.22 -29.76
N ARG A 353 11.06 16.21 -28.87
CA ARG A 353 10.93 14.80 -29.29
C ARG A 353 9.61 14.57 -30.01
N ALA A 354 8.50 15.08 -29.45
CA ALA A 354 7.17 14.94 -30.01
C ALA A 354 7.06 15.59 -31.40
N ALA A 355 7.62 16.79 -31.59
CA ALA A 355 7.63 17.47 -32.89
C ALA A 355 8.36 16.64 -33.98
N LYS A 356 9.49 16.01 -33.63
CA LYS A 356 10.23 15.14 -34.55
C LYS A 356 9.46 13.86 -34.89
N VAL A 357 8.78 13.27 -33.91
CA VAL A 357 7.94 12.08 -34.14
C VAL A 357 6.73 12.43 -35.00
N ALA A 358 6.09 13.58 -34.76
CA ALA A 358 5.00 14.08 -35.59
C ALA A 358 5.44 14.27 -37.05
N GLU A 359 6.62 14.84 -37.30
CA GLU A 359 7.19 14.95 -38.66
C GLU A 359 7.34 13.58 -39.33
N LEU A 360 7.89 12.58 -38.62
CA LEU A 360 8.02 11.21 -39.12
C LEU A 360 6.67 10.52 -39.41
N ALA A 361 5.64 10.84 -38.64
CA ALA A 361 4.29 10.31 -38.82
C ALA A 361 3.54 10.93 -40.01
N GLY A 362 4.05 12.00 -40.62
CA GLY A 362 3.39 12.75 -41.69
C GLY A 362 2.68 14.04 -41.21
N GLY A 363 3.01 14.51 -40.00
CA GLY A 363 2.44 15.69 -39.35
C GLY A 363 1.68 15.36 -38.06
N ALA A 364 1.34 16.40 -37.29
CA ALA A 364 0.64 16.24 -36.01
C ALA A 364 -0.78 15.65 -36.16
N GLU A 365 -1.49 15.95 -37.26
CA GLU A 365 -2.79 15.32 -37.55
C GLU A 365 -2.64 13.83 -37.79
N ALA A 366 -1.66 13.42 -38.61
CA ALA A 366 -1.39 12.01 -38.85
C ALA A 366 -1.00 11.28 -37.56
N LEU A 367 -0.24 11.93 -36.67
CA LEU A 367 0.08 11.37 -35.34
C LEU A 367 -1.19 11.17 -34.49
N PHE A 368 -2.12 12.12 -34.50
CA PHE A 368 -3.40 12.00 -33.81
C PHE A 368 -4.28 10.88 -34.39
N GLU A 369 -4.39 10.77 -35.71
CA GLU A 369 -5.10 9.67 -36.38
C GLU A 369 -4.51 8.30 -35.99
N ARG A 370 -3.18 8.21 -35.82
CA ARG A 370 -2.53 6.98 -35.32
C ARG A 370 -2.87 6.67 -33.86
N ALA A 371 -3.00 7.69 -33.01
CA ALA A 371 -3.47 7.49 -31.63
C ALA A 371 -4.89 6.92 -31.61
N GLN A 372 -5.79 7.45 -32.44
CA GLN A 372 -7.17 6.96 -32.57
C GLN A 372 -7.22 5.50 -33.06
N ALA A 373 -6.38 5.17 -34.05
CA ALA A 373 -6.24 3.82 -34.56
C ALA A 373 -5.73 2.85 -33.47
N ALA A 374 -4.71 3.25 -32.70
CA ALA A 374 -4.16 2.43 -31.61
C ALA A 374 -5.24 2.03 -30.59
N LEU A 375 -6.08 2.99 -30.16
CA LEU A 375 -7.18 2.66 -29.24
C LEU A 375 -8.22 1.72 -29.89
N SER A 376 -8.55 1.97 -31.16
CA SER A 376 -9.51 1.13 -31.91
C SER A 376 -9.02 -0.31 -32.10
N ASP A 377 -7.70 -0.49 -32.19
CA ASP A 377 -7.02 -1.79 -32.31
C ASP A 377 -6.78 -2.47 -30.95
N GLY A 378 -7.18 -1.85 -29.84
CA GLY A 378 -7.03 -2.38 -28.48
C GLY A 378 -5.67 -2.09 -27.82
N ASP A 379 -4.85 -1.23 -28.42
CA ASP A 379 -3.54 -0.81 -27.88
C ASP A 379 -3.65 0.51 -27.11
N ALA A 380 -4.30 0.42 -25.94
CA ALA A 380 -4.57 1.57 -25.09
C ALA A 380 -3.28 2.23 -24.56
N GLN A 381 -2.24 1.44 -24.24
CA GLN A 381 -0.97 1.98 -23.77
C GLN A 381 -0.32 2.85 -24.85
N TRP A 382 -0.25 2.33 -26.08
CA TRP A 382 0.33 3.08 -27.18
C TRP A 382 -0.49 4.31 -27.56
N CYS A 383 -1.82 4.21 -27.52
CA CYS A 383 -2.70 5.37 -27.69
C CYS A 383 -2.35 6.49 -26.69
N ALA A 384 -2.25 6.16 -25.39
CA ALA A 384 -1.96 7.14 -24.36
C ALA A 384 -0.58 7.84 -24.57
N GLU A 385 0.43 7.08 -24.99
CA GLU A 385 1.76 7.61 -25.31
C GLU A 385 1.76 8.53 -26.54
N LEU A 386 1.02 8.15 -27.59
CA LEU A 386 0.85 9.00 -28.77
C LEU A 386 0.10 10.29 -28.44
N CYS A 387 -0.94 10.22 -27.61
CA CYS A 387 -1.66 11.40 -27.12
C CYS A 387 -0.74 12.35 -26.35
N ASP A 388 0.20 11.85 -25.54
CA ASP A 388 1.20 12.69 -24.87
C ASP A 388 2.02 13.50 -25.88
N MET A 389 2.42 12.90 -26.99
CA MET A 389 3.17 13.59 -28.04
C MET A 389 2.30 14.61 -28.79
N VAL A 390 1.05 14.27 -29.08
CA VAL A 390 0.09 15.18 -29.74
C VAL A 390 -0.19 16.42 -28.88
N ILE A 391 -0.39 16.23 -27.57
CA ILE A 391 -0.55 17.31 -26.59
C ILE A 391 0.72 18.15 -26.48
N ALA A 392 1.90 17.52 -26.44
CA ALA A 392 3.17 18.22 -26.31
C ALA A 392 3.55 19.12 -27.50
N VAL A 393 2.89 18.95 -28.65
CA VAL A 393 3.04 19.83 -29.84
C VAL A 393 1.85 20.78 -30.02
N ASP A 394 1.01 20.94 -28.99
CA ASP A 394 -0.17 21.82 -28.97
C ASP A 394 -1.15 21.56 -30.13
N HIS A 395 -1.32 20.30 -30.53
CA HIS A 395 -2.23 19.91 -31.63
C HIS A 395 -3.44 19.16 -31.08
N ARG A 396 -4.67 19.59 -31.43
CA ARG A 396 -5.93 18.97 -30.99
C ARG A 396 -5.94 18.61 -29.50
N THR A 397 -5.40 19.51 -28.66
CA THR A 397 -5.12 19.22 -27.25
C THR A 397 -6.35 18.74 -26.49
N VAL A 398 -7.53 19.30 -26.77
CA VAL A 398 -8.79 18.89 -26.15
C VAL A 398 -9.17 17.46 -26.57
N GLU A 399 -9.20 17.17 -27.88
CA GLU A 399 -9.56 15.84 -28.36
C GLU A 399 -8.52 14.77 -27.99
N ALA A 400 -7.23 15.10 -28.02
CA ALA A 400 -6.16 14.23 -27.59
C ALA A 400 -6.20 13.96 -26.09
N THR A 401 -6.59 14.94 -25.26
CA THR A 401 -6.78 14.73 -23.82
C THR A 401 -7.97 13.82 -23.53
N HIS A 402 -9.08 13.98 -24.25
CA HIS A 402 -10.22 13.05 -24.15
C HIS A 402 -9.84 11.64 -24.58
N LEU A 403 -9.18 11.48 -25.73
CA LEU A 403 -8.72 10.19 -26.23
C LEU A 403 -7.74 9.52 -25.26
N LYS A 404 -6.83 10.30 -24.66
CA LYS A 404 -5.92 9.82 -23.62
C LYS A 404 -6.69 9.33 -22.39
N ALA A 405 -7.71 10.07 -21.95
CA ALA A 405 -8.52 9.68 -20.80
C ALA A 405 -9.23 8.34 -21.05
N ASP A 406 -9.77 8.12 -22.25
CA ASP A 406 -10.39 6.86 -22.63
C ASP A 406 -9.37 5.71 -22.63
N ALA A 407 -8.18 5.92 -23.21
CA ALA A 407 -7.11 4.94 -23.20
C ALA A 407 -6.62 4.61 -21.77
N VAL A 408 -6.47 5.62 -20.91
CA VAL A 408 -6.07 5.43 -19.50
C VAL A 408 -7.13 4.67 -18.70
N ASP A 409 -8.42 4.87 -18.98
CA ASP A 409 -9.49 4.06 -18.39
C ASP A 409 -9.40 2.60 -18.82
N GLU A 410 -9.16 2.30 -20.10
CA GLU A 410 -8.98 0.93 -20.59
C GLU A 410 -7.79 0.22 -19.90
N LEU A 411 -6.69 0.94 -19.64
CA LEU A 411 -5.59 0.42 -18.84
C LEU A 411 -6.02 0.13 -17.39
N GLY A 412 -6.80 1.04 -16.79
CA GLY A 412 -7.33 0.89 -15.43
C GLY A 412 -8.28 -0.30 -15.28
N TYR A 413 -9.15 -0.53 -16.25
CA TYR A 413 -10.14 -1.61 -16.22
C TYR A 413 -9.51 -3.01 -16.22
N ASN A 414 -8.31 -3.15 -16.78
CA ASN A 414 -7.57 -4.40 -16.86
C ASN A 414 -6.52 -4.58 -15.75
N LEU A 415 -6.32 -3.58 -14.90
CA LEU A 415 -5.35 -3.62 -13.82
C LEU A 415 -5.98 -4.16 -12.53
N VAL A 416 -5.49 -5.31 -12.05
CA VAL A 416 -5.93 -5.91 -10.78
C VAL A 416 -5.39 -5.16 -9.56
N THR A 417 -4.25 -4.47 -9.70
CA THR A 417 -3.68 -3.65 -8.62
C THR A 417 -4.56 -2.45 -8.34
N ALA A 418 -5.32 -2.50 -7.24
CA ALA A 418 -6.32 -1.50 -6.87
C ALA A 418 -5.73 -0.09 -6.76
N THR A 419 -4.53 0.04 -6.20
CA THR A 419 -3.83 1.32 -6.05
C THR A 419 -3.52 1.97 -7.40
N GLY A 420 -3.03 1.19 -8.36
CA GLY A 420 -2.78 1.64 -9.73
C GLY A 420 -4.08 1.90 -10.51
N ARG A 421 -5.06 1.00 -10.38
CA ARG A 421 -6.38 1.13 -11.01
C ARG A 421 -7.08 2.43 -10.59
N ASN A 422 -7.14 2.69 -9.29
CA ASN A 422 -7.74 3.91 -8.75
C ASN A 422 -6.99 5.16 -9.26
N TYR A 423 -5.66 5.08 -9.34
CA TYR A 423 -4.84 6.17 -9.84
C TYR A 423 -5.13 6.50 -11.32
N LEU A 424 -5.19 5.48 -12.18
CA LEU A 424 -5.48 5.63 -13.61
C LEU A 424 -6.88 6.23 -13.83
N HIS A 425 -7.92 5.66 -13.23
CA HIS A 425 -9.28 6.19 -13.38
C HIS A 425 -9.42 7.62 -12.84
N THR A 426 -8.74 7.94 -11.72
CA THR A 426 -8.76 9.31 -11.20
C THR A 426 -8.07 10.28 -12.17
N CYS A 427 -6.96 9.86 -12.78
CA CYS A 427 -6.28 10.67 -13.80
C CYS A 427 -7.15 10.87 -15.03
N ALA A 428 -7.84 9.83 -15.53
CA ALA A 428 -8.76 9.94 -16.65
C ALA A 428 -9.92 10.90 -16.36
N GLN A 429 -10.52 10.81 -15.15
CA GLN A 429 -11.54 11.76 -14.71
C GLN A 429 -11.02 13.20 -14.71
N GLN A 430 -9.87 13.44 -14.10
CA GLN A 430 -9.26 14.78 -14.04
C GLN A 430 -8.88 15.33 -15.41
N MET A 431 -8.44 14.48 -16.35
CA MET A 431 -8.19 14.88 -17.74
C MET A 431 -9.46 15.40 -18.41
N ARG A 432 -10.58 14.70 -18.24
CA ARG A 432 -11.88 15.11 -18.81
C ARG A 432 -12.39 16.40 -18.16
N GLU A 433 -12.27 16.54 -16.84
CA GLU A 433 -12.63 17.76 -16.12
C GLU A 433 -11.80 18.97 -16.60
N ALA A 434 -10.50 18.79 -16.81
CA ALA A 434 -9.58 19.87 -17.19
C ALA A 434 -9.88 20.48 -18.58
N VAL A 435 -10.51 19.72 -19.48
CA VAL A 435 -10.84 20.18 -20.84
C VAL A 435 -12.34 20.42 -21.05
N ALA A 436 -13.19 20.12 -20.05
CA ALA A 436 -14.63 20.41 -20.13
C ALA A 436 -14.94 21.93 -20.13
N ASP A 437 -14.02 22.72 -19.57
CA ASP A 437 -14.12 24.19 -19.46
C ASP A 437 -13.32 24.94 -20.55
N ALA A 438 -12.68 24.22 -21.48
CA ALA A 438 -11.82 24.76 -22.55
C ALA A 438 -12.55 24.75 -23.91
#